data_AF-A0A9D9LH79-F1
#
_entry.id   AF-A0A9D9LH79-F1
#
_cell.length_a   1.000
_cell.length_b   1.000
_cell.length_c   1.000
_cell.angle_alpha   90.00
_cell.angle_beta   90.00
_cell.angle_gamma   90.00
#
_symmetry.space_group_name_H-M   'P 1'
#
loop_
_entity.id
_entity.type
_entity.pdbx_description
1 polymer ?
#
loop_
_entity_poly.entity_id
_entity_poly.type
_entity_poly.pdbx_seq_one_letter_code
_entity_poly.pdbx_strand_id
1 'polypeptide(L)'
;MACNNHNETEIASYHVQVSAQIGDVARTTIRDDAAARRAEVLWAEGDQIGVVATSNWAISTLDLTSGAGSRSATFEGEILTSNELAESYLAFYPNQQSATINNGRLRLTLPTEQRNGADGIDGAACGFMLSRASGTVDALSFAFDNLFAVLKLSLTGRGEQLARIEFSGGAGELVSGDFGVDWTNELAIEFCDVATTRTHLQSNQILGTDPAPLYVVVPAITYSKGYSVRVTTADGRTMVRTVGRSSGRVLQRGVIYNLPTLEFDSEAIDLSLGGRANCYVVSEAGRYCFDSGLTDGVAAEMIWEDSEGLISEVALTSDGYVTFDATALRGNALLALRNSEGAIIGSWHIWATEAPKAQIYSDGTVALDRNLGAKSPTDIGLYYQWGRSAPFTSTPEELGEGTLSDGVGSPQKFLTNWSDVARSADLWGNGTQSAYSKVQGAKSAADPCPAGWRVAPPIFYQHIAGLLKKSETGGYEMSLDEGVAYYPLTNRLTTSGILSGNAYLFLWSNSNYVNATSTTLYGTYFQFTANANNNSSFVGSGKRLNANKTYGMNVRCVAE
;
A
#
# COMPACT_ATOMS: atom_id res chain seq x y z
N MET A 1 47.10 43.13 15.49
CA MET A 1 45.96 42.90 14.58
C MET A 1 45.82 41.39 14.45
N ALA A 2 44.59 40.88 14.52
CA ALA A 2 44.19 39.63 15.17
C ALA A 2 44.79 38.31 14.63
N CYS A 3 45.06 37.39 15.57
CA CYS A 3 45.06 35.95 15.36
C CYS A 3 43.66 35.48 14.94
N ASN A 4 43.55 34.77 13.83
CA ASN A 4 42.41 33.89 13.55
C ASN A 4 42.86 32.45 13.80
N ASN A 5 42.65 31.96 15.02
CA ASN A 5 42.61 30.51 15.28
C ASN A 5 41.22 30.03 14.84
N HIS A 6 41.11 29.50 13.63
CA HIS A 6 40.11 28.47 13.37
C HIS A 6 40.73 27.16 13.86
N ASN A 7 40.40 26.76 15.09
CA ASN A 7 40.57 25.38 15.51
C ASN A 7 39.57 24.56 14.71
N GLU A 8 39.98 24.04 13.55
CA GLU A 8 39.37 22.82 13.02
C GLU A 8 39.72 21.71 14.02
N THR A 9 38.70 21.16 14.68
CA THR A 9 38.90 20.01 15.57
C THR A 9 39.37 18.84 14.71
N GLU A 10 40.64 18.46 14.84
CA GLU A 10 41.24 17.35 14.09
C GLU A 10 40.50 16.05 14.47
N ILE A 11 39.81 15.43 13.52
CA ILE A 11 39.17 14.12 13.70
C ILE A 11 40.23 13.05 13.43
N ALA A 12 40.53 12.24 14.43
CA ALA A 12 41.47 11.12 14.33
C ALA A 12 40.71 9.78 14.25
N SER A 13 41.37 8.78 13.66
CA SER A 13 40.85 7.42 13.47
C SER A 13 41.63 6.46 14.37
N TYR A 14 40.92 5.61 15.10
CA TYR A 14 41.49 4.62 16.01
C TYR A 14 40.93 3.24 15.72
N HIS A 15 41.83 2.31 15.39
CA HIS A 15 41.50 0.89 15.30
C HIS A 15 41.32 0.32 16.70
N VAL A 16 40.12 -0.19 16.99
CA VAL A 16 39.78 -0.69 18.33
C VAL A 16 39.08 -2.03 18.32
N GLN A 17 39.20 -2.73 19.43
CA GLN A 17 38.36 -3.88 19.78
C GLN A 17 37.48 -3.51 20.97
N VAL A 18 36.18 -3.65 20.80
CA VAL A 18 35.21 -3.33 21.84
C VAL A 18 34.46 -4.59 22.27
N SER A 19 34.19 -4.70 23.56
CA SER A 19 33.36 -5.78 24.08
C SER A 19 31.89 -5.35 24.09
N ALA A 20 31.01 -6.24 23.65
CA ALA A 20 29.57 -6.00 23.61
C ALA A 20 28.83 -7.12 24.35
N GLN A 21 28.02 -6.71 25.32
CA GLN A 21 27.17 -7.57 26.12
C GLN A 21 25.73 -7.20 25.84
N ILE A 22 24.90 -8.20 25.58
CA ILE A 22 23.46 -8.03 25.50
C ILE A 22 22.93 -8.25 26.91
N GLY A 23 22.38 -7.19 27.53
CA GLY A 23 21.80 -7.27 28.87
C GLY A 23 20.69 -8.33 28.93
N ASP A 24 20.39 -8.88 30.11
CA ASP A 24 19.43 -10.00 30.35
C ASP A 24 18.01 -9.79 29.76
N VAL A 25 17.74 -8.59 29.21
CA VAL A 25 16.49 -8.10 28.63
C VAL A 25 16.59 -7.59 27.17
N ALA A 26 17.75 -7.66 26.48
CA ALA A 26 17.98 -7.14 25.11
C ALA A 26 18.00 -8.23 23.99
N ARG A 27 17.51 -8.02 22.73
CA ARG A 27 17.02 -8.96 21.64
C ARG A 27 17.46 -8.63 20.19
N THR A 28 18.20 -9.54 19.54
CA THR A 28 18.68 -9.54 18.14
C THR A 28 18.30 -10.83 17.40
N THR A 29 18.52 -12.01 17.96
CA THR A 29 17.87 -13.27 17.52
C THR A 29 16.93 -13.75 18.63
N ILE A 30 15.91 -14.55 18.33
CA ILE A 30 15.12 -15.24 19.37
C ILE A 30 15.45 -16.71 19.23
N ARG A 31 15.99 -17.36 20.26
CA ARG A 31 15.93 -18.82 20.38
C ARG A 31 14.94 -19.15 21.48
N ASP A 32 13.77 -19.65 21.09
CA ASP A 32 12.75 -20.09 22.05
C ASP A 32 13.17 -21.42 22.67
N ASP A 33 13.73 -21.38 23.87
CA ASP A 33 14.02 -22.59 24.63
C ASP A 33 12.74 -23.03 25.35
N ALA A 34 12.05 -24.01 24.76
CA ALA A 34 10.85 -24.62 25.34
C ALA A 34 11.09 -25.23 26.74
N ALA A 35 12.33 -25.66 27.05
CA ALA A 35 12.69 -26.20 28.36
C ALA A 35 12.94 -25.10 29.40
N ALA A 36 13.48 -23.94 28.99
CA ALA A 36 13.77 -22.81 29.88
C ALA A 36 12.66 -21.74 29.93
N ARG A 37 11.67 -21.79 29.02
CA ARG A 37 10.62 -20.76 28.82
C ARG A 37 11.20 -19.35 28.65
N ARG A 38 12.38 -19.25 28.05
CA ARG A 38 13.08 -17.99 27.78
C ARG A 38 13.42 -17.94 26.30
N ALA A 39 13.34 -16.73 25.74
CA ALA A 39 13.79 -16.42 24.40
C ALA A 39 15.12 -15.69 24.53
N GLU A 40 16.21 -16.37 24.13
CA GLU A 40 17.56 -15.82 24.16
C GLU A 40 17.89 -15.02 22.93
N VAL A 41 18.90 -14.20 23.11
CA VAL A 41 19.30 -13.15 22.19
C VAL A 41 20.77 -13.25 21.99
N LEU A 42 21.14 -13.49 20.74
CA LEU A 42 22.48 -13.85 20.40
C LEU A 42 22.96 -12.98 19.25
N TRP A 43 24.20 -12.53 19.34
CA TRP A 43 24.91 -12.00 18.19
C TRP A 43 24.98 -13.07 17.10
N ALA A 44 24.81 -12.70 15.86
CA ALA A 44 24.89 -13.56 14.68
C ALA A 44 26.13 -13.24 13.86
N GLU A 45 26.65 -14.23 13.15
CA GLU A 45 27.75 -14.02 12.21
C GLU A 45 27.39 -12.91 11.20
N GLY A 46 28.32 -11.96 11.01
CA GLY A 46 28.10 -10.81 10.13
C GLY A 46 27.38 -9.62 10.76
N ASP A 47 26.99 -9.68 12.04
CA ASP A 47 26.44 -8.52 12.74
C ASP A 47 27.43 -7.34 12.75
N GLN A 48 26.87 -6.13 12.63
CA GLN A 48 27.61 -4.87 12.70
C GLN A 48 26.94 -3.92 13.69
N ILE A 49 27.73 -3.18 14.46
CA ILE A 49 27.25 -2.10 15.33
C ILE A 49 27.70 -0.75 14.81
N GLY A 50 26.87 0.27 15.02
CA GLY A 50 27.24 1.66 14.86
C GLY A 50 27.74 2.22 16.18
N VAL A 51 28.88 2.92 16.18
CA VAL A 51 29.44 3.58 17.36
C VAL A 51 29.56 5.07 17.10
N VAL A 52 29.09 5.89 18.04
CA VAL A 52 29.14 7.36 17.94
C VAL A 52 30.01 7.94 19.04
N ALA A 53 31.03 8.71 18.66
CA ALA A 53 31.77 9.55 19.57
C ALA A 53 30.99 10.85 19.83
N THR A 54 30.74 11.17 21.10
CA THR A 54 29.93 12.37 21.45
C THR A 54 30.68 13.70 21.24
N SER A 55 32.00 13.67 21.05
CA SER A 55 32.80 14.86 20.74
C SER A 55 32.53 15.44 19.35
N ASN A 56 32.28 14.58 18.36
CA ASN A 56 32.14 14.99 16.96
C ASN A 56 30.84 14.49 16.30
N TRP A 57 30.06 13.65 17.00
CA TRP A 57 28.84 13.01 16.49
C TRP A 57 29.07 12.17 15.22
N ALA A 58 30.30 11.72 14.96
CA ALA A 58 30.62 10.84 13.84
C ALA A 58 30.16 9.41 14.13
N ILE A 59 29.55 8.76 13.13
CA ILE A 59 29.13 7.36 13.20
C ILE A 59 30.22 6.50 12.57
N SER A 60 30.75 5.57 13.36
CA SER A 60 31.68 4.52 12.94
C SER A 60 30.97 3.16 12.87
N THR A 61 31.44 2.29 11.98
CA THR A 61 30.96 0.90 11.87
C THR A 61 32.01 -0.04 12.44
N LEU A 62 31.60 -0.95 13.32
CA LEU A 62 32.45 -2.03 13.81
C LEU A 62 31.81 -3.39 13.46
N ASP A 63 32.65 -4.32 13.02
CA ASP A 63 32.27 -5.66 12.57
C ASP A 63 32.41 -6.67 13.71
N LEU A 64 31.48 -7.63 13.79
CA LEU A 64 31.59 -8.75 14.73
C LEU A 64 32.82 -9.62 14.37
N THR A 65 33.72 -9.83 15.32
CA THR A 65 34.91 -10.70 15.12
C THR A 65 34.89 -11.97 15.95
N SER A 66 34.17 -11.99 17.09
CA SER A 66 33.99 -13.21 17.89
C SER A 66 32.73 -13.14 18.77
N GLY A 67 32.21 -14.30 19.18
CA GLY A 67 31.02 -14.40 20.04
C GLY A 67 29.69 -14.56 19.31
N ALA A 68 29.70 -14.92 18.02
CA ALA A 68 28.50 -15.35 17.31
C ALA A 68 27.85 -16.55 18.03
N GLY A 69 26.52 -16.54 18.15
CA GLY A 69 25.73 -17.49 18.92
C GLY A 69 25.78 -17.27 20.44
N SER A 70 26.30 -16.14 20.91
CA SER A 70 26.41 -15.78 22.33
C SER A 70 25.80 -14.41 22.63
N ARG A 71 25.51 -14.16 23.91
CA ARG A 71 25.11 -12.85 24.46
C ARG A 71 26.30 -11.89 24.63
N SER A 72 27.50 -12.42 24.49
CA SER A 72 28.77 -11.71 24.64
C SER A 72 29.56 -11.81 23.35
N ALA A 73 30.04 -10.69 22.84
CA ALA A 73 30.80 -10.62 21.61
C ALA A 73 31.93 -9.58 21.66
N THR A 74 32.84 -9.69 20.70
CA THR A 74 33.86 -8.67 20.40
C THR A 74 33.59 -8.12 19.01
N PHE A 75 33.63 -6.81 18.89
CA PHE A 75 33.53 -6.08 17.64
C PHE A 75 34.83 -5.31 17.38
N GLU A 76 35.21 -5.16 16.12
CA GLU A 76 36.46 -4.53 15.71
C GLU A 76 36.21 -3.55 14.55
N GLY A 77 36.92 -2.42 14.56
CA GLY A 77 36.82 -1.41 13.50
C GLY A 77 37.45 -0.08 13.88
N GLU A 78 37.22 0.92 13.04
CA GLU A 78 37.81 2.26 13.17
C GLU A 78 36.81 3.25 13.80
N ILE A 79 37.15 3.80 14.96
CA ILE A 79 36.38 4.88 15.61
C ILE A 79 36.95 6.25 15.24
N LEU A 80 36.09 7.12 14.71
CA LEU A 80 36.40 8.51 14.43
C LEU A 80 36.08 9.39 15.65
N THR A 81 37.09 9.96 16.31
CA THR A 81 36.91 10.88 17.45
C THR A 81 37.82 12.09 17.34
N SER A 82 37.40 13.23 17.90
CA SER A 82 38.24 14.42 18.03
C SER A 82 38.96 14.53 19.39
N ASN A 83 38.86 13.50 20.26
CA ASN A 83 39.55 13.46 21.54
C ASN A 83 39.78 12.01 22.02
N GLU A 84 41.03 11.64 22.34
CA GLU A 84 41.41 10.32 22.88
C GLU A 84 41.06 10.13 24.37
N LEU A 85 40.77 11.23 25.08
CA LEU A 85 40.50 11.21 26.52
C LEU A 85 39.08 10.72 26.83
N ALA A 86 38.89 10.20 28.04
CA ALA A 86 37.63 9.63 28.50
C ALA A 86 36.39 10.49 28.17
N GLU A 87 35.64 10.06 27.16
CA GLU A 87 34.40 10.67 26.70
C GLU A 87 33.27 9.64 26.68
N SER A 88 32.04 10.07 26.39
CA SER A 88 30.92 9.17 26.21
C SER A 88 30.88 8.66 24.76
N TYR A 89 30.72 7.36 24.61
CA TYR A 89 30.43 6.69 23.35
C TYR A 89 29.04 6.10 23.39
N LEU A 90 28.35 6.19 22.28
CA LEU A 90 27.06 5.55 22.05
C LEU A 90 27.28 4.36 21.13
N ALA A 91 26.59 3.26 21.37
CA ALA A 91 26.55 2.16 20.42
C ALA A 91 25.11 1.80 20.10
N PHE A 92 24.84 1.46 18.86
CA PHE A 92 23.53 1.03 18.39
C PHE A 92 23.65 -0.18 17.46
N TYR A 93 22.61 -0.99 17.46
CA TYR A 93 22.43 -2.12 16.57
C TYR A 93 20.97 -2.14 16.09
N PRO A 94 20.68 -2.59 14.86
CA PRO A 94 21.65 -2.90 13.80
C PRO A 94 22.33 -1.62 13.28
N ASN A 95 23.56 -1.77 12.77
CA ASN A 95 24.17 -0.71 11.98
C ASN A 95 23.34 -0.48 10.71
N GLN A 96 22.96 0.76 10.44
CA GLN A 96 22.18 1.13 9.27
C GLN A 96 22.93 2.19 8.47
N GLN A 97 23.08 1.99 7.16
CA GLN A 97 23.70 2.99 6.29
C GLN A 97 22.92 4.31 6.26
N SER A 98 21.60 4.26 6.51
CA SER A 98 20.72 5.43 6.63
C SER A 98 20.77 6.11 8.00
N ALA A 99 21.51 5.56 8.98
CA ALA A 99 21.57 6.14 10.31
C ALA A 99 22.14 7.57 10.27
N THR A 100 21.48 8.48 10.98
CA THR A 100 21.97 9.87 11.12
C THR A 100 21.89 10.29 12.57
N ILE A 101 22.78 11.17 13.00
CA ILE A 101 22.73 11.74 14.35
C ILE A 101 22.96 13.24 14.31
N ASN A 102 22.09 13.98 14.99
CA ASN A 102 22.16 15.43 15.08
C ASN A 102 21.86 15.86 16.51
N ASN A 103 22.75 16.64 17.13
CA ASN A 103 22.57 17.17 18.50
C ASN A 103 22.12 16.11 19.51
N GLY A 104 22.71 14.91 19.48
CA GLY A 104 22.34 13.83 20.40
C GLY A 104 21.03 13.12 20.11
N ARG A 105 20.45 13.27 18.92
CA ARG A 105 19.28 12.50 18.45
C ARG A 105 19.67 11.59 17.30
N LEU A 106 19.83 10.29 17.57
CA LEU A 106 20.00 9.25 16.53
C LEU A 106 18.67 9.02 15.82
N ARG A 107 18.71 8.91 14.50
CA ARG A 107 17.61 8.45 13.67
C ARG A 107 17.96 7.12 13.05
N LEU A 108 17.01 6.19 13.13
CA LEU A 108 17.05 4.85 12.54
C LEU A 108 15.70 4.59 11.86
N THR A 109 15.62 3.51 11.09
CA THR A 109 14.39 3.13 10.38
C THR A 109 13.98 1.71 10.80
N LEU A 110 12.81 1.55 11.42
CA LEU A 110 12.18 0.25 11.60
C LEU A 110 11.47 -0.10 10.28
N PRO A 111 11.86 -1.17 9.56
CA PRO A 111 11.23 -1.48 8.29
C PRO A 111 9.73 -1.77 8.45
N THR A 112 8.91 -1.21 7.56
CA THR A 112 7.47 -1.53 7.50
C THR A 112 7.26 -3.01 7.19
N GLU A 113 8.11 -3.57 6.35
CA GLU A 113 8.14 -4.99 6.00
C GLU A 113 9.22 -5.72 6.78
N GLN A 114 8.82 -6.70 7.59
CA GLN A 114 9.69 -7.54 8.39
C GLN A 114 9.74 -8.96 7.84
N ARG A 115 10.78 -9.69 8.24
CA ARG A 115 10.95 -11.13 8.00
C ARG A 115 11.43 -11.80 9.28
N ASN A 116 11.09 -13.08 9.43
CA ASN A 116 11.66 -13.90 10.48
C ASN A 116 13.00 -14.46 10.00
N GLY A 117 14.00 -14.47 10.89
CA GLY A 117 15.21 -15.26 10.73
C GLY A 117 14.93 -16.75 10.97
N ALA A 118 15.95 -17.59 10.84
CA ALA A 118 15.82 -19.05 10.98
C ALA A 118 15.22 -19.48 12.33
N ASP A 119 15.56 -18.78 13.41
CA ASP A 119 15.12 -19.12 14.77
C ASP A 119 14.12 -18.10 15.37
N GLY A 120 13.85 -16.96 14.72
CA GLY A 120 13.15 -15.86 15.38
C GLY A 120 12.93 -14.62 14.53
N ILE A 121 13.13 -13.43 15.13
CA ILE A 121 13.20 -12.17 14.38
C ILE A 121 14.45 -12.14 13.49
N ASP A 122 14.42 -11.35 12.42
CA ASP A 122 15.62 -10.94 11.70
C ASP A 122 16.32 -9.82 12.49
N GLY A 123 17.40 -10.17 13.21
CA GLY A 123 18.14 -9.24 14.06
C GLY A 123 18.79 -8.11 13.30
N ALA A 124 19.38 -8.42 12.14
CA ALA A 124 20.08 -7.45 11.31
C ALA A 124 19.12 -6.39 10.75
N ALA A 125 17.83 -6.71 10.62
CA ALA A 125 16.80 -5.77 10.19
C ALA A 125 16.04 -5.09 11.35
N CYS A 126 15.72 -5.83 12.41
CA CYS A 126 14.71 -5.43 13.40
C CYS A 126 15.17 -5.54 14.86
N GLY A 127 16.40 -5.97 15.13
CA GLY A 127 16.90 -6.25 16.48
C GLY A 127 17.34 -5.02 17.27
N PHE A 128 16.60 -3.90 17.22
CA PHE A 128 17.10 -2.60 17.68
C PHE A 128 17.50 -2.56 19.16
N MET A 129 18.78 -2.26 19.40
CA MET A 129 19.36 -2.11 20.73
C MET A 129 20.30 -0.91 20.82
N LEU A 130 20.45 -0.36 22.03
CA LEU A 130 21.36 0.75 22.30
C LEU A 130 22.19 0.51 23.55
N SER A 131 23.39 1.07 23.58
CA SER A 131 24.27 1.09 24.75
C SER A 131 24.96 2.43 24.87
N ARG A 132 25.45 2.71 26.08
CA ARG A 132 26.37 3.81 26.36
C ARG A 132 27.59 3.27 27.08
N ALA A 133 28.76 3.81 26.75
CA ALA A 133 29.99 3.57 27.46
C ALA A 133 30.71 4.89 27.72
N SER A 134 31.60 4.91 28.70
CA SER A 134 32.52 6.03 28.90
C SER A 134 33.88 5.49 29.28
N GLY A 135 34.94 6.10 28.77
CA GLY A 135 36.30 5.62 28.99
C GLY A 135 37.19 5.93 27.80
N THR A 136 38.38 5.32 27.80
CA THR A 136 39.30 5.36 26.67
C THR A 136 38.80 4.47 25.54
N VAL A 137 39.03 4.90 24.30
CA VAL A 137 38.55 4.22 23.08
C VAL A 137 38.98 2.74 23.01
N ASP A 138 40.17 2.40 23.53
CA ASP A 138 40.73 1.03 23.53
C ASP A 138 40.16 0.09 24.61
N ALA A 139 39.31 0.59 25.50
CA ALA A 139 38.78 -0.18 26.64
C ALA A 139 37.25 -0.13 26.72
N LEU A 140 36.58 0.14 25.59
CA LEU A 140 35.13 0.28 25.56
C LEU A 140 34.42 -1.06 25.77
N SER A 141 33.41 -1.02 26.64
CA SER A 141 32.49 -2.11 26.89
C SER A 141 31.06 -1.60 26.84
N PHE A 142 30.24 -2.21 26.00
CA PHE A 142 28.86 -1.83 25.77
C PHE A 142 27.91 -2.86 26.37
N ALA A 143 26.94 -2.40 27.16
CA ALA A 143 25.82 -3.18 27.67
C ALA A 143 24.54 -2.74 26.96
N PHE A 144 24.13 -3.50 25.95
CA PHE A 144 23.00 -3.17 25.09
C PHE A 144 21.65 -3.45 25.76
N ASP A 145 20.74 -2.48 25.62
CA ASP A 145 19.33 -2.51 25.99
C ASP A 145 18.42 -2.48 24.76
N ASN A 146 17.33 -3.25 24.80
CA ASN A 146 16.31 -3.25 23.73
C ASN A 146 15.52 -1.95 23.66
N LEU A 147 15.08 -1.61 22.44
CA LEU A 147 14.14 -0.51 22.19
C LEU A 147 12.70 -0.97 21.95
N PHE A 148 12.50 -2.17 21.42
CA PHE A 148 11.18 -2.63 20.97
C PHE A 148 10.66 -3.82 21.78
N ALA A 149 9.36 -4.07 21.64
CA ALA A 149 8.71 -5.29 22.07
C ALA A 149 8.61 -6.27 20.89
N VAL A 150 8.35 -7.54 21.18
CA VAL A 150 8.08 -8.54 20.15
C VAL A 150 6.78 -9.26 20.45
N LEU A 151 5.92 -9.39 19.44
CA LEU A 151 4.75 -10.24 19.50
C LEU A 151 5.11 -11.60 18.93
N LYS A 152 4.88 -12.67 19.71
CA LYS A 152 4.96 -14.05 19.22
C LYS A 152 3.55 -14.56 18.96
N LEU A 153 3.22 -14.79 17.70
CA LEU A 153 1.98 -15.42 17.27
C LEU A 153 2.28 -16.89 16.94
N SER A 154 1.48 -17.81 17.47
CA SER A 154 1.58 -19.23 17.12
C SER A 154 0.34 -19.65 16.34
N LEU A 155 0.52 -20.06 15.09
CA LEU A 155 -0.58 -20.45 14.21
C LEU A 155 -0.55 -21.94 13.89
N THR A 156 -1.72 -22.58 13.91
CA THR A 156 -1.96 -23.89 13.30
C THR A 156 -2.92 -23.72 12.11
N GLY A 157 -3.00 -24.72 11.25
CA GLY A 157 -3.88 -24.71 10.09
C GLY A 157 -3.97 -26.07 9.41
N ARG A 158 -4.52 -26.05 8.20
CA ARG A 158 -4.91 -27.23 7.41
C ARG A 158 -4.32 -27.16 6.00
N GLY A 159 -3.13 -26.56 5.86
CA GLY A 159 -2.41 -26.41 4.59
C GLY A 159 -2.44 -25.01 3.99
N GLU A 160 -2.95 -24.00 4.70
CA GLU A 160 -2.93 -22.61 4.25
C GLU A 160 -1.51 -22.09 4.09
N GLN A 161 -1.20 -21.54 2.91
CA GLN A 161 0.03 -20.77 2.71
C GLN A 161 -0.19 -19.34 3.19
N LEU A 162 0.60 -18.90 4.16
CA LEU A 162 0.63 -17.50 4.58
C LEU A 162 1.15 -16.59 3.45
N ALA A 163 0.73 -15.33 3.49
CA ALA A 163 1.33 -14.24 2.71
C ALA A 163 1.95 -13.20 3.63
N ARG A 164 1.17 -12.72 4.61
CA ARG A 164 1.64 -11.71 5.57
C ARG A 164 0.87 -11.74 6.89
N ILE A 165 1.51 -11.22 7.93
CA ILE A 165 0.89 -10.88 9.21
C ILE A 165 1.09 -9.39 9.44
N GLU A 166 0.01 -8.63 9.55
CA GLU A 166 0.04 -7.19 9.74
C GLU A 166 -0.31 -6.82 11.18
N PHE A 167 0.42 -5.87 11.74
CA PHE A 167 0.16 -5.24 13.04
C PHE A 167 -0.22 -3.77 12.86
N SER A 168 -1.25 -3.34 13.60
CA SER A 168 -1.68 -1.94 13.66
C SER A 168 -2.18 -1.55 15.07
N GLY A 169 -1.92 -0.30 15.45
CA GLY A 169 -2.47 0.29 16.67
C GLY A 169 -3.94 0.69 16.50
N GLY A 170 -4.77 0.43 17.51
CA GLY A 170 -6.22 0.66 17.45
C GLY A 170 -6.64 2.13 17.50
N ALA A 171 -5.71 3.06 17.78
CA ALA A 171 -5.94 4.50 17.71
C ALA A 171 -5.16 5.16 16.57
N GLY A 172 -4.60 4.37 15.64
CA GLY A 172 -3.76 4.89 14.55
C GLY A 172 -2.35 5.26 15.00
N GLU A 173 -1.83 4.59 16.03
CA GLU A 173 -0.45 4.77 16.47
C GLU A 173 0.55 4.47 15.34
N LEU A 174 1.65 5.24 15.27
CA LEU A 174 2.75 4.98 14.35
C LEU A 174 3.55 3.77 14.85
N VAL A 175 3.85 2.82 13.96
CA VAL A 175 4.44 1.52 14.33
C VAL A 175 5.63 1.08 13.49
N SER A 176 5.92 1.74 12.37
CA SER A 176 7.14 1.50 11.58
C SER A 176 7.55 2.74 10.78
N GLY A 177 8.75 2.73 10.22
CA GLY A 177 9.37 3.85 9.51
C GLY A 177 10.47 4.51 10.34
N ASP A 178 10.81 5.73 9.95
CA ASP A 178 11.87 6.50 10.61
C ASP A 178 11.46 6.87 12.03
N PHE A 179 12.36 6.61 12.98
CA PHE A 179 12.21 6.99 14.37
C PHE A 179 13.48 7.63 14.90
N GLY A 180 13.29 8.62 15.78
CA GLY A 180 14.34 9.19 16.58
C GLY A 180 14.40 8.52 17.95
N VAL A 181 15.60 8.46 18.49
CA VAL A 181 15.83 8.21 19.91
C VAL A 181 16.47 9.46 20.48
N ASP A 182 15.91 10.01 21.55
CA ASP A 182 16.57 11.08 22.32
C ASP A 182 17.50 10.43 23.35
N TRP A 183 18.77 10.76 23.24
CA TRP A 183 19.82 10.16 24.06
C TRP A 183 20.09 10.97 25.32
N THR A 184 19.47 12.14 25.48
CA THR A 184 19.59 12.99 26.66
C THR A 184 18.55 12.67 27.74
N ASN A 185 17.53 11.87 27.40
CA ASN A 185 16.41 11.46 28.26
C ASN A 185 16.29 9.92 28.32
N GLU A 186 15.24 9.40 28.97
CA GLU A 186 14.88 7.96 28.91
C GLU A 186 14.90 7.44 27.47
N LEU A 187 15.28 6.16 27.30
CA LEU A 187 15.43 5.41 26.03
C LEU A 187 14.10 5.21 25.26
N ALA A 188 13.31 6.27 25.11
CA ALA A 188 12.06 6.31 24.39
C ALA A 188 12.32 6.55 22.90
N ILE A 189 11.54 5.86 22.07
CA ILE A 189 11.49 6.07 20.63
C ILE A 189 10.38 7.08 20.30
N GLU A 190 10.63 7.93 19.31
CA GLU A 190 9.64 8.85 18.75
C GLU A 190 9.67 8.72 17.23
N PHE A 191 8.59 8.19 16.64
CA PHE A 191 8.46 8.10 15.20
C PHE A 191 8.36 9.50 14.56
N CYS A 192 8.98 9.66 13.40
CA CYS A 192 8.87 10.88 12.61
C CYS A 192 7.53 10.93 11.85
N ASP A 193 7.12 12.12 11.39
CA ASP A 193 5.82 12.33 10.73
C ASP A 193 5.59 11.48 9.45
N VAL A 194 6.66 10.97 8.85
CA VAL A 194 6.62 10.09 7.65
C VAL A 194 6.51 8.60 7.99
N ALA A 195 6.47 8.26 9.28
CA ALA A 195 6.25 6.89 9.73
C ALA A 195 4.84 6.41 9.40
N THR A 196 4.61 5.10 9.54
CA THR A 196 3.37 4.46 9.13
C THR A 196 2.65 3.82 10.31
N THR A 197 1.34 3.68 10.19
CA THR A 197 0.45 3.08 11.21
C THR A 197 0.36 1.56 11.12
N ARG A 198 1.14 0.94 10.23
CA ARG A 198 1.17 -0.50 10.01
C ARG A 198 2.60 -1.03 9.94
N THR A 199 2.77 -2.30 10.27
CA THR A 199 3.96 -3.08 9.91
C THR A 199 3.52 -4.49 9.61
N HIS A 200 4.20 -5.18 8.69
CA HIS A 200 3.84 -6.54 8.32
C HIS A 200 5.05 -7.47 8.28
N LEU A 201 4.88 -8.66 8.82
CA LEU A 201 5.78 -9.79 8.63
C LEU A 201 5.39 -10.50 7.33
N GLN A 202 6.28 -10.51 6.34
CA GLN A 202 6.13 -11.40 5.19
C GLN A 202 6.41 -12.84 5.59
N SER A 203 5.56 -13.77 5.16
CA SER A 203 5.77 -15.20 5.38
C SER A 203 5.13 -15.99 4.26
N ASN A 204 5.85 -16.98 3.73
CA ASN A 204 5.34 -17.98 2.78
C ASN A 204 5.10 -19.34 3.45
N GLN A 205 5.09 -19.36 4.78
CA GLN A 205 4.95 -20.57 5.58
C GLN A 205 3.60 -21.25 5.31
N ILE A 206 3.64 -22.57 5.15
CA ILE A 206 2.44 -23.40 5.05
C ILE A 206 2.07 -23.86 6.46
N LEU A 207 0.85 -23.55 6.89
CA LEU A 207 0.33 -23.93 8.19
C LEU A 207 -0.03 -25.41 8.22
N GLY A 208 0.36 -26.09 9.30
CA GLY A 208 -0.02 -27.48 9.59
C GLY A 208 -0.60 -27.61 10.99
N THR A 209 -0.71 -28.85 11.47
CA THR A 209 -1.23 -29.14 12.83
C THR A 209 -0.29 -28.69 13.95
N ASP A 210 1.00 -28.61 13.66
CA ASP A 210 2.01 -28.17 14.62
C ASP A 210 2.08 -26.63 14.65
N PRO A 211 2.05 -26.01 15.84
CA PRO A 211 2.10 -24.56 15.96
C PRO A 211 3.36 -23.95 15.36
N ALA A 212 3.15 -23.07 14.39
CA ALA A 212 4.18 -22.25 13.75
C ALA A 212 4.40 -20.94 14.51
N PRO A 213 5.57 -20.70 15.15
CA PRO A 213 5.85 -19.43 15.81
C PRO A 213 6.27 -18.37 14.79
N LEU A 214 5.63 -17.20 14.87
CA LEU A 214 5.84 -16.05 14.02
C LEU A 214 6.09 -14.83 14.91
N TYR A 215 7.05 -13.98 14.55
CA TYR A 215 7.54 -12.91 15.43
C TYR A 215 7.41 -11.56 14.73
N VAL A 216 6.76 -10.61 15.38
CA VAL A 216 6.60 -9.25 14.85
C VAL A 216 7.22 -8.26 15.83
N VAL A 217 8.21 -7.50 15.40
CA VAL A 217 8.82 -6.43 16.20
C VAL A 217 7.90 -5.22 16.18
N VAL A 218 7.54 -4.70 17.35
CA VAL A 218 6.58 -3.61 17.48
C VAL A 218 7.03 -2.58 18.54
N PRO A 219 6.64 -1.31 18.40
CA PRO A 219 6.99 -0.27 19.37
C PRO A 219 6.56 -0.62 20.80
N ALA A 220 7.45 -0.31 21.75
CA ALA A 220 7.14 -0.40 23.17
C ALA A 220 6.44 0.88 23.66
N ILE A 221 5.17 1.04 23.29
CA ILE A 221 4.36 2.23 23.64
C ILE A 221 3.03 1.84 24.29
N THR A 222 2.25 2.86 24.65
CA THR A 222 0.85 2.69 25.08
C THR A 222 -0.07 2.73 23.87
N TYR A 223 -0.75 1.63 23.61
CA TYR A 223 -1.82 1.49 22.63
C TYR A 223 -3.16 1.74 23.31
N SER A 224 -3.68 2.97 23.22
CA SER A 224 -4.83 3.43 24.03
C SER A 224 -6.13 2.69 23.71
N LYS A 225 -6.28 2.23 22.46
CA LYS A 225 -7.39 1.39 21.98
C LYS A 225 -6.94 -0.02 21.64
N GLY A 226 -5.85 -0.48 22.26
CA GLY A 226 -5.26 -1.78 21.97
C GLY A 226 -4.65 -1.84 20.58
N TYR A 227 -4.46 -3.05 20.05
CA TYR A 227 -3.86 -3.27 18.73
C TYR A 227 -4.56 -4.42 18.01
N SER A 228 -4.38 -4.51 16.70
CA SER A 228 -4.87 -5.62 15.88
C SER A 228 -3.73 -6.34 15.18
N VAL A 229 -3.88 -7.66 15.03
CA VAL A 229 -3.02 -8.53 14.23
C VAL A 229 -3.87 -9.19 13.17
N ARG A 230 -3.63 -8.89 11.90
CA ARG A 230 -4.32 -9.47 10.74
C ARG A 230 -3.42 -10.50 10.07
N VAL A 231 -3.87 -11.74 10.00
CA VAL A 231 -3.20 -12.80 9.24
C VAL A 231 -3.85 -12.87 7.87
N THR A 232 -3.06 -12.88 6.81
CA THR A 232 -3.52 -13.03 5.42
C THR A 232 -2.78 -14.17 4.75
N THR A 233 -3.52 -15.07 4.10
CA THR A 233 -2.99 -16.16 3.29
C THR A 233 -2.74 -15.74 1.84
N ALA A 234 -1.98 -16.53 1.09
CA ALA A 234 -1.65 -16.28 -0.32
C ALA A 234 -2.89 -16.24 -1.24
N ASP A 235 -3.97 -16.90 -0.86
CA ASP A 235 -5.27 -16.86 -1.56
C ASP A 235 -6.21 -15.75 -1.05
N GLY A 236 -5.72 -14.86 -0.17
CA GLY A 236 -6.46 -13.69 0.30
C GLY A 236 -7.36 -13.92 1.50
N ARG A 237 -7.51 -15.15 2.03
CA ARG A 237 -8.25 -15.38 3.27
C ARG A 237 -7.59 -14.65 4.44
N THR A 238 -8.41 -14.13 5.34
CA THR A 238 -7.95 -13.35 6.50
C THR A 238 -8.57 -13.78 7.81
N MET A 239 -7.81 -13.59 8.88
CA MET A 239 -8.23 -13.71 10.27
C MET A 239 -7.69 -12.53 11.06
N VAL A 240 -8.52 -11.86 11.87
CA VAL A 240 -8.08 -10.69 12.64
C VAL A 240 -8.22 -10.91 14.14
N ARG A 241 -7.15 -10.62 14.88
CA ARG A 241 -7.14 -10.64 16.33
C ARG A 241 -6.91 -9.24 16.90
N THR A 242 -7.93 -8.67 17.53
CA THR A 242 -7.80 -7.42 18.29
C THR A 242 -7.56 -7.70 19.77
N VAL A 243 -6.61 -7.00 20.38
CA VAL A 243 -6.24 -7.13 21.80
C VAL A 243 -6.40 -5.79 22.51
N GLY A 244 -7.21 -5.76 23.57
CA GLY A 244 -7.34 -4.58 24.44
C GLY A 244 -8.11 -3.42 23.85
N ARG A 245 -9.06 -3.67 22.94
CA ARG A 245 -9.86 -2.64 22.25
C ARG A 245 -10.45 -1.57 23.17
N SER A 246 -10.99 -1.97 24.32
CA SER A 246 -11.62 -1.09 25.32
C SER A 246 -10.73 -0.76 26.52
N SER A 247 -9.72 -1.60 26.80
CA SER A 247 -8.86 -1.46 27.98
C SER A 247 -7.52 -0.78 27.70
N GLY A 248 -7.18 -0.60 26.42
CA GLY A 248 -5.81 -0.32 25.99
C GLY A 248 -4.85 -1.49 26.26
N ARG A 249 -3.59 -1.32 25.82
CA ARG A 249 -2.44 -2.16 26.15
C ARG A 249 -1.15 -1.34 26.21
N VAL A 250 -0.29 -1.66 27.18
CA VAL A 250 1.07 -1.10 27.26
C VAL A 250 2.04 -2.22 26.90
N LEU A 251 2.83 -2.00 25.84
CA LEU A 251 3.94 -2.89 25.50
C LEU A 251 5.25 -2.32 26.06
N GLN A 252 6.04 -3.19 26.68
CA GLN A 252 7.32 -2.82 27.28
C GLN A 252 8.47 -3.32 26.42
N ARG A 253 9.52 -2.50 26.33
CA ARG A 253 10.75 -2.85 25.62
C ARG A 253 11.39 -4.09 26.22
N GLY A 254 11.96 -4.93 25.37
CA GLY A 254 12.63 -6.17 25.78
C GLY A 254 11.70 -7.30 26.20
N VAL A 255 10.38 -7.14 26.09
CA VAL A 255 9.40 -8.18 26.41
C VAL A 255 8.90 -8.88 25.14
N ILE A 256 8.85 -10.22 25.18
CA ILE A 256 8.04 -11.00 24.23
C ILE A 256 6.66 -11.20 24.81
N TYR A 257 5.67 -10.77 24.05
CA TYR A 257 4.27 -11.04 24.33
C TYR A 257 3.84 -12.27 23.54
N ASN A 258 3.71 -13.39 24.25
CA ASN A 258 3.16 -14.62 23.69
C ASN A 258 1.65 -14.46 23.51
N LEU A 259 1.20 -14.41 22.26
CA LEU A 259 -0.21 -14.52 21.94
C LEU A 259 -0.63 -16.00 22.06
N PRO A 260 -1.91 -16.28 22.39
CA PRO A 260 -2.41 -17.64 22.38
C PRO A 260 -2.15 -18.32 21.04
N THR A 261 -1.92 -19.63 21.06
CA THR A 261 -1.96 -20.42 19.83
C THR A 261 -3.36 -20.35 19.24
N LEU A 262 -3.45 -20.03 17.95
CA LEU A 262 -4.70 -19.92 17.20
C LEU A 262 -4.67 -20.87 16.01
N GLU A 263 -5.76 -21.59 15.80
CA GLU A 263 -6.01 -22.23 14.50
C GLU A 263 -6.47 -21.14 13.53
N PHE A 264 -5.90 -21.10 12.34
CA PHE A 264 -6.34 -20.19 11.30
C PHE A 264 -7.77 -20.53 10.90
N ASP A 265 -8.66 -19.56 11.10
CA ASP A 265 -10.06 -19.64 10.70
C ASP A 265 -10.40 -18.40 9.88
N SER A 266 -10.87 -18.60 8.66
CA SER A 266 -11.05 -17.52 7.69
C SER A 266 -12.33 -16.75 7.99
N GLU A 267 -12.19 -15.43 8.20
CA GLU A 267 -13.29 -14.51 8.49
C GLU A 267 -13.71 -13.69 7.25
N ALA A 268 -12.77 -13.39 6.35
CA ALA A 268 -13.02 -12.58 5.14
C ALA A 268 -11.96 -12.81 4.05
N ILE A 269 -12.25 -12.41 2.81
CA ILE A 269 -11.27 -12.32 1.72
C ILE A 269 -10.76 -10.88 1.55
N ASP A 270 -9.45 -10.66 1.60
CA ASP A 270 -8.79 -9.38 1.35
C ASP A 270 -8.63 -9.11 -0.15
N LEU A 271 -9.49 -8.23 -0.68
CA LEU A 271 -9.49 -7.79 -2.07
C LEU A 271 -8.33 -6.83 -2.40
N SER A 272 -7.62 -6.33 -1.39
CA SER A 272 -6.47 -5.43 -1.53
C SER A 272 -5.11 -6.13 -1.41
N LEU A 273 -5.08 -7.48 -1.35
CA LEU A 273 -3.83 -8.24 -1.30
C LEU A 273 -2.91 -7.94 -2.49
N GLY A 274 -3.48 -7.79 -3.69
CA GLY A 274 -2.77 -7.40 -4.92
C GLY A 274 -2.46 -5.89 -5.02
N GLY A 275 -2.78 -5.11 -3.99
CA GLY A 275 -2.67 -3.65 -3.97
C GLY A 275 -4.02 -2.95 -3.81
N ARG A 276 -3.99 -1.70 -3.35
CA ARG A 276 -5.18 -0.86 -3.26
C ARG A 276 -5.64 -0.44 -4.65
N ALA A 277 -6.95 -0.49 -4.87
CA ALA A 277 -7.59 -0.07 -6.12
C ALA A 277 -8.89 0.70 -5.83
N ASN A 278 -9.49 1.26 -6.88
CA ASN A 278 -10.78 1.95 -6.80
C ASN A 278 -11.97 1.06 -7.17
N CYS A 279 -11.70 -0.10 -7.76
CA CYS A 279 -12.68 -1.12 -8.04
C CYS A 279 -12.20 -2.47 -7.50
N TYR A 280 -13.10 -3.23 -6.89
CA TYR A 280 -12.82 -4.59 -6.45
C TYR A 280 -13.83 -5.57 -7.04
N VAL A 281 -13.32 -6.66 -7.62
CA VAL A 281 -14.12 -7.71 -8.24
C VAL A 281 -14.55 -8.71 -7.18
N VAL A 282 -15.85 -9.03 -7.15
CA VAL A 282 -16.44 -10.04 -6.27
C VAL A 282 -17.14 -11.09 -7.13
N SER A 283 -16.60 -12.30 -7.17
CA SER A 283 -17.15 -13.36 -8.04
C SER A 283 -18.03 -14.36 -7.31
N GLU A 284 -17.88 -14.48 -6.00
CA GLU A 284 -18.62 -15.45 -5.18
C GLU A 284 -19.29 -14.76 -4.00
N ALA A 285 -20.26 -15.44 -3.39
CA ALA A 285 -20.84 -14.97 -2.14
C ALA A 285 -19.81 -15.15 -1.00
N GLY A 286 -19.78 -14.21 -0.06
CA GLY A 286 -18.87 -14.29 1.07
C GLY A 286 -18.64 -12.93 1.74
N ARG A 287 -17.84 -12.97 2.80
CA ARG A 287 -17.37 -11.77 3.48
C ARG A 287 -16.05 -11.30 2.87
N TYR A 288 -15.97 -10.01 2.59
CA TYR A 288 -14.83 -9.39 1.93
C TYR A 288 -14.31 -8.20 2.73
N CYS A 289 -13.05 -7.85 2.52
CA CYS A 289 -12.46 -6.63 3.04
C CYS A 289 -11.43 -6.03 2.09
N PHE A 290 -11.10 -4.75 2.27
CA PHE A 290 -9.97 -4.11 1.60
C PHE A 290 -9.40 -2.97 2.46
N ASP A 291 -8.09 -2.73 2.36
CA ASP A 291 -7.44 -1.60 3.02
C ASP A 291 -7.90 -0.30 2.36
N SER A 292 -8.53 0.57 3.15
CA SER A 292 -8.97 1.89 2.66
C SER A 292 -7.78 2.79 2.32
N GLY A 293 -6.64 2.60 2.99
CA GLY A 293 -5.48 3.50 2.90
C GLY A 293 -5.73 4.90 3.47
N LEU A 294 -6.85 5.13 4.17
CA LEU A 294 -7.24 6.44 4.71
C LEU A 294 -7.29 6.39 6.25
N THR A 295 -6.70 7.39 6.90
CA THR A 295 -6.54 7.44 8.37
C THR A 295 -7.67 8.17 9.10
N ASP A 296 -8.39 9.05 8.40
CA ASP A 296 -9.40 9.94 9.02
C ASP A 296 -10.83 9.38 8.96
N GLY A 297 -10.97 8.14 8.48
CA GLY A 297 -12.26 7.46 8.37
C GLY A 297 -12.79 6.99 9.72
N VAL A 298 -14.09 7.15 9.95
CA VAL A 298 -14.77 6.69 11.16
C VAL A 298 -15.92 5.72 10.88
N ALA A 299 -16.48 5.73 9.67
CA ALA A 299 -17.58 4.86 9.27
C ALA A 299 -17.53 4.58 7.77
N ALA A 300 -17.82 3.34 7.37
CA ALA A 300 -18.04 2.96 5.98
C ALA A 300 -19.51 2.66 5.76
N GLU A 301 -20.03 2.97 4.57
CA GLU A 301 -21.43 2.74 4.20
C GLU A 301 -21.59 2.42 2.72
N MET A 302 -22.73 1.83 2.36
CA MET A 302 -23.17 1.70 0.97
C MET A 302 -23.88 2.98 0.53
N ILE A 303 -23.48 3.50 -0.62
CA ILE A 303 -24.04 4.69 -1.23
C ILE A 303 -25.17 4.33 -2.21
N TRP A 304 -24.93 3.32 -3.04
CA TRP A 304 -25.95 2.76 -3.93
C TRP A 304 -25.58 1.33 -4.33
N GLU A 305 -26.58 0.56 -4.77
CA GLU A 305 -26.44 -0.72 -5.46
C GLU A 305 -27.41 -0.77 -6.65
N ASP A 306 -27.06 -1.53 -7.70
CA ASP A 306 -27.90 -1.71 -8.90
C ASP A 306 -28.67 -3.04 -8.91
N SER A 307 -28.45 -3.88 -7.90
CA SER A 307 -29.12 -5.14 -7.64
C SER A 307 -29.44 -5.15 -6.15
N GLU A 308 -30.72 -5.07 -5.79
CA GLU A 308 -31.14 -5.01 -4.39
C GLU A 308 -30.64 -6.22 -3.58
N GLY A 309 -30.01 -5.96 -2.43
CA GLY A 309 -29.43 -6.99 -1.58
C GLY A 309 -28.12 -7.58 -2.11
N LEU A 310 -27.40 -6.85 -2.97
CA LEU A 310 -26.09 -7.28 -3.46
C LEU A 310 -25.06 -7.25 -2.33
N ILE A 311 -25.07 -6.17 -1.55
CA ILE A 311 -24.11 -5.92 -0.47
C ILE A 311 -24.83 -5.65 0.85
N SER A 312 -24.25 -6.13 1.95
CA SER A 312 -24.73 -5.88 3.32
C SER A 312 -23.56 -5.79 4.31
N GLU A 313 -23.85 -5.52 5.58
CA GLU A 313 -22.87 -5.50 6.68
C GLU A 313 -21.63 -4.63 6.40
N VAL A 314 -21.82 -3.48 5.75
CA VAL A 314 -20.72 -2.55 5.45
C VAL A 314 -20.23 -1.92 6.75
N ALA A 315 -18.95 -2.08 7.05
CA ALA A 315 -18.33 -1.54 8.26
C ALA A 315 -16.86 -1.15 8.05
N LEU A 316 -16.37 -0.24 8.89
CA LEU A 316 -14.95 0.10 9.01
C LEU A 316 -14.38 -0.59 10.25
N THR A 317 -13.30 -1.34 10.09
CA THR A 317 -12.58 -1.97 11.20
C THR A 317 -11.60 -0.99 11.85
N SER A 318 -11.20 -1.25 13.09
CA SER A 318 -10.23 -0.39 13.81
C SER A 318 -8.84 -0.41 13.18
N ASP A 319 -8.51 -1.45 12.42
CA ASP A 319 -7.31 -1.55 11.60
C ASP A 319 -7.53 -0.96 10.19
N GLY A 320 -8.52 -0.09 9.96
CA GLY A 320 -8.64 0.72 8.74
C GLY A 320 -9.11 -0.02 7.47
N TYR A 321 -9.62 -1.25 7.59
CA TYR A 321 -10.20 -2.01 6.49
C TYR A 321 -11.70 -1.73 6.38
N VAL A 322 -12.18 -1.57 5.16
CA VAL A 322 -13.61 -1.64 4.88
C VAL A 322 -13.98 -3.12 4.74
N THR A 323 -15.07 -3.53 5.37
CA THR A 323 -15.62 -4.90 5.34
C THR A 323 -17.05 -4.86 4.83
N PHE A 324 -17.49 -5.93 4.16
CA PHE A 324 -18.87 -6.10 3.69
C PHE A 324 -19.17 -7.57 3.35
N ASP A 325 -20.45 -7.93 3.35
CA ASP A 325 -20.95 -9.22 2.89
C ASP A 325 -21.54 -9.08 1.48
N ALA A 326 -21.12 -9.94 0.55
CA ALA A 326 -21.63 -10.00 -0.80
C ALA A 326 -22.43 -11.28 -1.04
N THR A 327 -23.49 -11.18 -1.84
CA THR A 327 -24.32 -12.32 -2.25
C THR A 327 -23.87 -12.92 -3.59
N ALA A 328 -24.53 -13.99 -4.03
CA ALA A 328 -24.29 -14.59 -5.35
C ALA A 328 -24.88 -13.77 -6.51
N LEU A 329 -25.55 -12.65 -6.22
CA LEU A 329 -26.10 -11.76 -7.23
C LEU A 329 -24.98 -11.15 -8.08
N ARG A 330 -25.38 -10.67 -9.27
CA ARG A 330 -24.49 -9.96 -10.19
C ARG A 330 -24.93 -8.51 -10.24
N GLY A 331 -23.98 -7.60 -10.15
CA GLY A 331 -24.31 -6.20 -9.97
C GLY A 331 -23.12 -5.32 -9.65
N ASN A 332 -23.46 -4.10 -9.29
CA ASN A 332 -22.52 -3.09 -8.88
C ASN A 332 -23.03 -2.41 -7.62
N ALA A 333 -22.10 -2.06 -6.74
CA ALA A 333 -22.36 -1.19 -5.61
C ALA A 333 -21.24 -0.17 -5.49
N LEU A 334 -21.55 0.95 -4.85
CA LEU A 334 -20.57 1.95 -4.46
C LEU A 334 -20.54 2.04 -2.94
N LEU A 335 -19.37 1.79 -2.36
CA LEU A 335 -19.13 2.00 -0.94
C LEU A 335 -18.39 3.32 -0.73
N ALA A 336 -18.58 3.95 0.42
CA ALA A 336 -17.88 5.15 0.81
C ALA A 336 -17.39 5.10 2.25
N LEU A 337 -16.35 5.88 2.53
CA LEU A 337 -15.82 6.13 3.86
C LEU A 337 -16.11 7.57 4.26
N ARG A 338 -16.66 7.76 5.46
CA ARG A 338 -16.92 9.08 6.06
C ARG A 338 -15.93 9.39 7.16
N ASN A 339 -15.56 10.65 7.27
CA ASN A 339 -14.81 11.19 8.41
C ASN A 339 -15.75 11.55 9.58
N SER A 340 -15.17 12.03 10.69
CA SER A 340 -15.90 12.45 11.90
C SER A 340 -16.88 13.61 11.70
N GLU A 341 -16.70 14.40 10.64
CA GLU A 341 -17.60 15.50 10.25
C GLU A 341 -18.76 15.01 9.37
N GLY A 342 -18.79 13.72 9.02
CA GLY A 342 -19.76 13.12 8.12
C GLY A 342 -19.47 13.35 6.63
N ALA A 343 -18.33 13.94 6.27
CA ALA A 343 -17.93 14.12 4.87
C ALA A 343 -17.38 12.81 4.29
N ILE A 344 -17.72 12.51 3.03
CA ILE A 344 -17.12 11.38 2.30
C ILE A 344 -15.68 11.74 1.95
N ILE A 345 -14.73 10.87 2.31
CA ILE A 345 -13.29 11.05 2.07
C ILE A 345 -12.70 10.00 1.11
N GLY A 346 -13.48 8.97 0.77
CA GLY A 346 -13.11 7.94 -0.19
C GLY A 346 -14.32 7.13 -0.63
N SER A 347 -14.25 6.57 -1.84
CA SER A 347 -15.32 5.70 -2.38
C SER A 347 -14.74 4.63 -3.29
N TRP A 348 -15.34 3.43 -3.27
CA TRP A 348 -14.88 2.27 -4.02
C TRP A 348 -16.04 1.55 -4.71
N HIS A 349 -15.82 1.17 -5.96
CA HIS A 349 -16.76 0.41 -6.75
C HIS A 349 -16.60 -1.09 -6.49
N ILE A 350 -17.64 -1.73 -5.98
CA ILE A 350 -17.71 -3.18 -5.85
C ILE A 350 -18.37 -3.74 -7.11
N TRP A 351 -17.62 -4.52 -7.87
CA TRP A 351 -18.05 -5.11 -9.13
C TRP A 351 -18.33 -6.60 -8.96
N ALA A 352 -19.59 -6.94 -8.72
CA ALA A 352 -20.02 -8.30 -8.50
C ALA A 352 -20.31 -9.01 -9.83
N THR A 353 -19.36 -9.82 -10.29
CA THR A 353 -19.38 -10.42 -11.63
C THR A 353 -18.57 -11.72 -11.64
N GLU A 354 -18.85 -12.63 -12.58
CA GLU A 354 -17.89 -13.71 -12.87
C GLU A 354 -16.52 -13.11 -13.13
N ALA A 355 -15.45 -13.78 -12.66
CA ALA A 355 -14.08 -13.28 -12.80
C ALA A 355 -13.82 -12.81 -14.25
N PRO A 356 -13.58 -11.51 -14.46
CA PRO A 356 -13.34 -10.97 -15.80
C PRO A 356 -12.14 -11.67 -16.44
N LYS A 357 -12.30 -12.10 -17.69
CA LYS A 357 -11.25 -12.87 -18.38
C LYS A 357 -10.23 -11.93 -18.99
N ALA A 358 -8.96 -12.31 -18.90
CA ALA A 358 -7.88 -11.67 -19.64
C ALA A 358 -7.94 -12.11 -21.11
N GLN A 359 -8.01 -11.15 -22.02
CA GLN A 359 -7.96 -11.36 -23.47
C GLN A 359 -6.65 -10.82 -24.02
N ILE A 360 -5.92 -11.66 -24.76
CA ILE A 360 -4.62 -11.34 -25.34
C ILE A 360 -4.83 -10.89 -26.80
N TYR A 361 -4.33 -9.70 -27.12
CA TYR A 361 -4.41 -9.11 -28.45
C TYR A 361 -3.13 -9.40 -29.23
N SER A 362 -3.20 -9.29 -30.56
CA SER A 362 -2.09 -9.62 -31.48
C SER A 362 -0.81 -8.79 -31.25
N ASP A 363 -0.93 -7.63 -30.60
CA ASP A 363 0.19 -6.76 -30.23
C ASP A 363 0.78 -7.09 -28.84
N GLY A 364 0.27 -8.13 -28.18
CA GLY A 364 0.65 -8.55 -26.83
C GLY A 364 -0.10 -7.79 -25.71
N THR A 365 -0.93 -6.81 -26.03
CA THR A 365 -1.75 -6.12 -25.01
C THR A 365 -2.75 -7.10 -24.41
N VAL A 366 -2.91 -7.07 -23.09
CA VAL A 366 -3.91 -7.86 -22.38
C VAL A 366 -5.02 -6.93 -21.87
N ALA A 367 -6.27 -7.20 -22.22
CA ALA A 367 -7.43 -6.43 -21.77
C ALA A 367 -8.49 -7.30 -21.09
N LEU A 368 -9.32 -6.71 -20.24
CA LEU A 368 -10.50 -7.40 -19.72
C LEU A 368 -11.52 -7.65 -20.84
N ASP A 369 -12.15 -8.83 -20.81
CA ASP A 369 -13.17 -9.26 -21.76
C ASP A 369 -14.43 -8.38 -21.77
N ARG A 370 -14.63 -7.52 -20.77
CA ARG A 370 -15.81 -6.65 -20.62
C ARG A 370 -15.46 -5.24 -20.16
N ASN A 371 -16.40 -4.30 -20.38
CA ASN A 371 -16.27 -2.94 -19.84
C ASN A 371 -16.38 -2.96 -18.31
N LEU A 372 -15.77 -1.98 -17.64
CA LEU A 372 -15.82 -1.86 -16.19
C LEU A 372 -17.28 -1.70 -15.71
N GLY A 373 -17.68 -2.51 -14.73
CA GLY A 373 -19.04 -2.56 -14.20
C GLY A 373 -20.04 -3.40 -15.02
N ALA A 374 -19.59 -4.06 -16.10
CA ALA A 374 -20.44 -4.95 -16.89
C ALA A 374 -20.67 -6.29 -16.18
N LYS A 375 -21.92 -6.77 -16.13
CA LYS A 375 -22.27 -8.04 -15.47
C LYS A 375 -21.91 -9.25 -16.34
N SER A 376 -21.78 -9.05 -17.66
CA SER A 376 -21.32 -10.01 -18.66
C SER A 376 -20.52 -9.31 -19.79
N PRO A 377 -19.81 -10.04 -20.66
CA PRO A 377 -19.06 -9.46 -21.79
C PRO A 377 -19.91 -8.63 -22.76
N THR A 378 -21.20 -8.94 -22.88
CA THR A 378 -22.11 -8.23 -23.80
C THR A 378 -22.77 -7.00 -23.19
N ASP A 379 -22.65 -6.79 -21.88
CA ASP A 379 -23.27 -5.65 -21.19
C ASP A 379 -22.42 -4.38 -21.33
N ILE A 380 -23.10 -3.24 -21.32
CA ILE A 380 -22.50 -1.91 -21.55
C ILE A 380 -21.49 -1.55 -20.46
N GLY A 381 -21.76 -1.91 -19.21
CA GLY A 381 -21.01 -1.48 -18.03
C GLY A 381 -21.46 -0.12 -17.49
N LEU A 382 -20.67 0.47 -16.59
CA LEU A 382 -20.96 1.74 -15.94
C LEU A 382 -20.27 2.92 -16.64
N TYR A 383 -20.76 4.12 -16.37
CA TYR A 383 -20.22 5.37 -16.92
C TYR A 383 -19.29 6.04 -15.91
N TYR A 384 -18.15 6.53 -16.37
CA TYR A 384 -17.19 7.26 -15.53
C TYR A 384 -17.01 8.66 -16.11
N GLN A 385 -16.92 9.67 -15.24
CA GLN A 385 -16.46 10.99 -15.62
C GLN A 385 -14.93 11.04 -15.55
N TRP A 386 -14.31 11.84 -16.40
CA TRP A 386 -12.86 11.89 -16.52
C TRP A 386 -12.17 12.15 -15.19
N GLY A 387 -11.22 11.29 -14.82
CA GLY A 387 -10.41 11.44 -13.61
C GLY A 387 -11.12 11.11 -12.29
N ARG A 388 -12.35 10.60 -12.34
CA ARG A 388 -13.07 10.10 -11.15
C ARG A 388 -12.99 8.59 -11.05
N SER A 389 -12.86 8.10 -9.83
CA SER A 389 -12.91 6.67 -9.49
C SER A 389 -14.34 6.15 -9.33
N ALA A 390 -15.28 7.00 -8.94
CA ALA A 390 -16.68 6.63 -8.73
C ALA A 390 -17.46 6.47 -10.07
N PRO A 391 -18.25 5.39 -10.23
CA PRO A 391 -19.10 5.20 -11.41
C PRO A 391 -20.47 5.88 -11.30
N PHE A 392 -21.15 5.96 -12.44
CA PHE A 392 -22.54 6.38 -12.61
C PHE A 392 -23.34 5.33 -13.38
N THR A 393 -24.62 5.21 -13.03
CA THR A 393 -25.62 4.52 -13.84
C THR A 393 -25.98 5.37 -15.07
N SER A 394 -26.80 4.83 -15.98
CA SER A 394 -27.31 5.53 -17.15
C SER A 394 -28.24 6.72 -16.83
N THR A 395 -28.67 6.86 -15.58
CA THR A 395 -29.56 7.92 -15.12
C THR A 395 -29.01 8.50 -13.82
N PRO A 396 -28.06 9.45 -13.88
CA PRO A 396 -27.56 10.10 -12.70
C PRO A 396 -28.69 10.76 -11.90
N GLU A 397 -28.71 10.54 -10.59
CA GLU A 397 -29.77 11.04 -9.71
C GLU A 397 -29.58 12.51 -9.34
N GLU A 398 -28.33 12.94 -9.23
CA GLU A 398 -27.97 14.31 -8.86
C GLU A 398 -27.09 14.94 -9.93
N LEU A 399 -27.45 16.17 -10.32
CA LEU A 399 -26.71 17.00 -11.28
C LEU A 399 -26.27 18.29 -10.62
N GLY A 400 -25.05 18.75 -10.92
CA GLY A 400 -24.65 20.10 -10.54
C GLY A 400 -23.25 20.47 -10.98
N GLU A 401 -22.90 21.74 -10.81
CA GLU A 401 -21.55 22.23 -11.08
C GLU A 401 -20.62 21.91 -9.90
N GLY A 402 -19.32 21.80 -10.18
CA GLY A 402 -18.30 21.58 -9.16
C GLY A 402 -16.90 21.34 -9.71
N THR A 403 -16.05 20.87 -8.81
CA THR A 403 -14.64 20.55 -9.01
C THR A 403 -14.41 19.03 -8.92
N LEU A 404 -13.20 18.57 -9.24
CA LEU A 404 -12.84 17.17 -9.06
C LEU A 404 -12.89 16.74 -7.59
N SER A 405 -12.50 17.62 -6.67
CA SER A 405 -12.60 17.38 -5.22
C SER A 405 -14.04 17.22 -4.74
N ASP A 406 -14.98 17.99 -5.31
CA ASP A 406 -16.41 17.80 -5.03
C ASP A 406 -16.87 16.40 -5.48
N GLY A 407 -16.23 15.84 -6.51
CA GLY A 407 -16.50 14.49 -6.97
C GLY A 407 -16.05 13.38 -6.00
N VAL A 408 -15.11 13.66 -5.08
CA VAL A 408 -14.73 12.74 -3.99
C VAL A 408 -15.71 12.86 -2.84
N GLY A 409 -16.03 14.08 -2.41
CA GLY A 409 -16.98 14.34 -1.32
C GLY A 409 -18.44 14.05 -1.66
N SER A 410 -18.78 13.96 -2.94
CA SER A 410 -20.13 13.67 -3.45
C SER A 410 -20.04 12.72 -4.67
N PRO A 411 -19.75 11.43 -4.44
CA PRO A 411 -19.45 10.50 -5.52
C PRO A 411 -20.63 10.22 -6.45
N GLN A 412 -21.88 10.45 -6.01
CA GLN A 412 -23.10 10.34 -6.83
C GLN A 412 -23.43 11.60 -7.65
N LYS A 413 -22.86 12.76 -7.29
CA LYS A 413 -23.15 14.02 -8.00
C LYS A 413 -22.49 13.99 -9.37
N PHE A 414 -23.28 13.91 -10.42
CA PHE A 414 -22.78 13.97 -11.79
C PHE A 414 -22.52 15.42 -12.16
N LEU A 415 -21.25 15.73 -12.41
CA LEU A 415 -20.84 17.10 -12.69
C LEU A 415 -21.38 17.52 -14.06
N THR A 416 -22.13 18.62 -14.14
CA THR A 416 -22.61 19.17 -15.42
C THR A 416 -21.62 20.18 -16.01
N ASN A 417 -20.83 20.80 -15.14
CA ASN A 417 -19.75 21.71 -15.46
C ASN A 417 -18.58 21.47 -14.51
N TRP A 418 -17.35 21.56 -15.02
CA TRP A 418 -16.13 21.42 -14.25
C TRP A 418 -15.42 22.78 -14.20
N SER A 419 -15.52 23.46 -13.06
CA SER A 419 -15.01 24.83 -12.87
C SER A 419 -13.49 24.90 -12.68
N ASP A 420 -12.87 23.85 -12.10
CA ASP A 420 -11.42 23.76 -11.90
C ASP A 420 -10.68 23.13 -13.10
N VAL A 421 -10.45 23.92 -14.14
CA VAL A 421 -9.77 23.51 -15.37
C VAL A 421 -8.25 23.29 -15.17
N ALA A 422 -7.72 23.54 -13.97
CA ALA A 422 -6.29 23.59 -13.70
C ALA A 422 -5.61 22.21 -13.74
N ARG A 423 -4.99 21.92 -14.89
CA ARG A 423 -3.70 21.21 -15.08
C ARG A 423 -3.50 19.77 -14.57
N SER A 424 -4.47 19.09 -13.97
CA SER A 424 -4.32 17.65 -13.67
C SER A 424 -4.42 16.82 -14.95
N ALA A 425 -3.28 16.69 -15.62
CA ALA A 425 -3.09 15.89 -16.83
C ALA A 425 -3.10 14.38 -16.52
N ASP A 426 -2.66 14.03 -15.32
CA ASP A 426 -2.33 12.67 -14.91
C ASP A 426 -3.33 12.08 -13.91
N LEU A 427 -4.62 12.14 -14.23
CA LEU A 427 -5.67 11.67 -13.30
C LEU A 427 -5.86 10.16 -13.34
N TRP A 428 -5.59 9.52 -14.47
CA TRP A 428 -5.68 8.06 -14.65
C TRP A 428 -4.35 7.43 -15.08
N GLY A 429 -3.22 8.13 -14.87
CA GLY A 429 -1.90 7.52 -15.05
C GLY A 429 -1.14 7.84 -16.33
N ASN A 430 -1.51 8.90 -17.05
CA ASN A 430 -0.72 9.40 -18.17
C ASN A 430 -0.54 10.92 -18.14
N GLY A 431 0.54 11.39 -17.48
CA GLY A 431 0.85 12.82 -17.34
C GLY A 431 1.41 13.53 -18.58
N THR A 432 1.59 12.84 -19.71
CA THR A 432 2.14 13.48 -20.92
C THR A 432 1.07 14.20 -21.74
N GLN A 433 1.11 15.53 -21.65
CA GLN A 433 0.15 16.52 -22.18
C GLN A 433 -0.16 16.51 -23.70
N SER A 434 0.35 15.56 -24.49
CA SER A 434 0.16 15.63 -25.96
C SER A 434 0.52 14.37 -26.77
N ALA A 435 1.01 13.27 -26.18
CA ALA A 435 1.60 12.20 -26.99
C ALA A 435 0.58 11.16 -27.50
N TYR A 436 0.42 11.05 -28.82
CA TYR A 436 -0.46 10.09 -29.52
C TYR A 436 -0.02 8.63 -29.35
N SER A 437 1.13 8.40 -28.71
CA SER A 437 2.03 7.31 -29.07
C SER A 437 2.77 6.64 -27.90
N LYS A 438 2.36 6.82 -26.64
CA LYS A 438 3.12 6.26 -25.50
C LYS A 438 2.39 5.17 -24.73
N VAL A 439 3.09 4.02 -24.65
CA VAL A 439 2.82 2.80 -23.86
C VAL A 439 3.15 3.00 -22.36
N GLN A 440 3.75 4.15 -21.98
CA GLN A 440 4.41 4.38 -20.68
C GLN A 440 3.51 4.93 -19.55
N GLY A 441 2.18 4.93 -19.68
CA GLY A 441 1.33 5.31 -18.54
C GLY A 441 1.46 4.30 -17.39
N ALA A 442 1.27 4.71 -16.13
CA ALA A 442 1.24 3.84 -14.96
C ALA A 442 -0.04 4.11 -14.17
N LYS A 443 -0.69 3.10 -13.59
CA LYS A 443 -1.94 3.28 -12.85
C LYS A 443 -1.79 4.37 -11.76
N SER A 444 -2.63 5.40 -11.80
CA SER A 444 -2.66 6.44 -10.77
C SER A 444 -3.68 6.13 -9.67
N ALA A 445 -3.62 6.86 -8.56
CA ALA A 445 -4.55 6.70 -7.43
C ALA A 445 -6.04 6.95 -7.77
N ALA A 446 -6.36 7.66 -8.85
CA ALA A 446 -7.75 7.89 -9.27
C ALA A 446 -8.20 7.00 -10.44
N ASP A 447 -7.34 6.09 -10.91
CA ASP A 447 -7.68 5.12 -11.96
C ASP A 447 -8.78 4.15 -11.46
N PRO A 448 -9.93 4.05 -12.15
CA PRO A 448 -11.09 3.28 -11.66
C PRO A 448 -10.93 1.76 -11.78
N CYS A 449 -9.93 1.25 -12.50
CA CYS A 449 -9.81 -0.19 -12.74
C CYS A 449 -9.40 -0.97 -11.47
N PRO A 450 -9.63 -2.29 -11.43
CA PRO A 450 -9.13 -3.14 -10.35
C PRO A 450 -7.61 -3.18 -10.24
N ALA A 451 -7.09 -3.74 -9.14
CA ALA A 451 -5.64 -3.94 -8.97
C ALA A 451 -5.07 -4.86 -10.06
N GLY A 452 -3.90 -4.52 -10.61
CA GLY A 452 -3.30 -5.20 -11.76
C GLY A 452 -3.85 -4.75 -13.12
N TRP A 453 -4.82 -3.84 -13.12
CA TRP A 453 -5.46 -3.31 -14.31
C TRP A 453 -5.51 -1.78 -14.29
N ARG A 454 -5.44 -1.15 -15.46
CA ARG A 454 -5.52 0.30 -15.64
C ARG A 454 -6.40 0.68 -16.81
N VAL A 455 -6.85 1.93 -16.85
CA VAL A 455 -7.61 2.46 -18.00
C VAL A 455 -6.76 2.33 -19.27
N ALA A 456 -7.36 1.79 -20.34
CA ALA A 456 -6.65 1.55 -21.58
C ALA A 456 -6.00 2.83 -22.15
N PRO A 457 -4.74 2.77 -22.62
CA PRO A 457 -4.09 3.90 -23.26
C PRO A 457 -4.62 4.11 -24.69
N PRO A 458 -4.45 5.31 -25.29
CA PRO A 458 -4.88 5.59 -26.65
C PRO A 458 -4.33 4.63 -27.72
N ILE A 459 -3.11 4.11 -27.52
CA ILE A 459 -2.44 3.23 -28.48
C ILE A 459 -3.19 1.90 -28.66
N PHE A 460 -3.77 1.36 -27.58
CA PHE A 460 -4.59 0.15 -27.62
C PHE A 460 -5.77 0.31 -28.58
N TYR A 461 -6.50 1.42 -28.44
CA TYR A 461 -7.66 1.68 -29.30
C TYR A 461 -7.28 1.95 -30.75
N GLN A 462 -6.11 2.54 -31.02
CA GLN A 462 -5.62 2.72 -32.39
C GLN A 462 -5.30 1.39 -33.07
N HIS A 463 -4.74 0.43 -32.33
CA HIS A 463 -4.42 -0.89 -32.86
C HIS A 463 -5.68 -1.69 -33.21
N ILE A 464 -6.71 -1.66 -32.35
CA ILE A 464 -7.93 -2.45 -32.60
C ILE A 464 -8.91 -1.79 -33.58
N ALA A 465 -8.81 -0.48 -33.80
CA ALA A 465 -9.79 0.28 -34.60
C ALA A 465 -9.99 -0.23 -36.02
N GLY A 466 -8.93 -0.70 -36.68
CA GLY A 466 -9.00 -1.26 -38.03
C GLY A 466 -9.44 -2.73 -38.06
N LEU A 467 -9.50 -3.38 -36.91
CA LEU A 467 -9.79 -4.82 -36.77
C LEU A 467 -11.22 -5.09 -36.32
N LEU A 468 -11.87 -4.12 -35.67
CA LEU A 468 -13.25 -4.21 -35.24
C LEU A 468 -14.21 -4.31 -36.43
N LYS A 469 -15.14 -5.25 -36.32
CA LYS A 469 -16.24 -5.47 -37.26
C LYS A 469 -17.55 -5.31 -36.51
N LYS A 470 -18.59 -4.85 -37.20
CA LYS A 470 -19.93 -4.80 -36.59
C LYS A 470 -20.40 -6.22 -36.30
N SER A 471 -20.81 -6.49 -35.07
CA SER A 471 -21.39 -7.79 -34.71
C SER A 471 -22.86 -7.86 -35.10
N GLU A 472 -23.34 -9.05 -35.46
CA GLU A 472 -24.75 -9.30 -35.79
C GLU A 472 -25.68 -9.11 -34.59
N THR A 473 -25.16 -9.29 -33.37
CA THR A 473 -25.88 -9.11 -32.11
C THR A 473 -25.89 -7.65 -31.61
N GLY A 474 -25.32 -6.72 -32.39
CA GLY A 474 -25.09 -5.33 -32.00
C GLY A 474 -23.67 -5.13 -31.47
N GLY A 475 -23.18 -3.90 -31.44
CA GLY A 475 -21.79 -3.64 -31.02
C GLY A 475 -20.75 -3.98 -32.08
N TYR A 476 -19.53 -4.20 -31.60
CA TYR A 476 -18.35 -4.50 -32.40
C TYR A 476 -17.62 -5.72 -31.84
N GLU A 477 -17.05 -6.51 -32.73
CA GLU A 477 -16.27 -7.68 -32.38
C GLU A 477 -14.96 -7.72 -33.17
N MET A 478 -13.97 -8.41 -32.63
CA MET A 478 -12.75 -8.75 -33.35
C MET A 478 -12.29 -10.16 -32.97
N SER A 479 -11.80 -10.89 -33.96
CA SER A 479 -11.14 -12.18 -33.74
C SER A 479 -9.81 -11.96 -33.04
N LEU A 480 -9.57 -12.75 -32.00
CA LEU A 480 -8.27 -12.90 -31.36
C LEU A 480 -7.66 -14.24 -31.76
N ASP A 481 -6.39 -14.45 -31.43
CA ASP A 481 -5.76 -15.77 -31.58
C ASP A 481 -6.54 -16.82 -30.77
N GLU A 482 -7.02 -16.43 -29.59
CA GLU A 482 -7.90 -17.22 -28.73
C GLU A 482 -9.25 -16.52 -28.52
N GLY A 483 -10.23 -16.89 -29.35
CA GLY A 483 -11.62 -16.45 -29.20
C GLY A 483 -11.95 -15.11 -29.88
N VAL A 484 -12.89 -14.36 -29.28
CA VAL A 484 -13.44 -13.12 -29.84
C VAL A 484 -13.53 -12.08 -28.73
N ALA A 485 -13.01 -10.87 -28.98
CA ALA A 485 -13.27 -9.70 -28.15
C ALA A 485 -14.56 -9.02 -28.62
N TYR A 486 -15.42 -8.65 -27.67
CA TYR A 486 -16.69 -7.98 -27.94
C TYR A 486 -16.79 -6.64 -27.20
N TYR A 487 -17.35 -5.65 -27.90
CA TYR A 487 -17.55 -4.29 -27.43
C TYR A 487 -18.99 -3.84 -27.71
N PRO A 488 -19.85 -3.69 -26.69
CA PRO A 488 -21.23 -3.26 -26.87
C PRO A 488 -21.33 -1.80 -27.33
N LEU A 489 -22.45 -1.42 -27.94
CA LEU A 489 -22.76 0.00 -28.17
C LEU A 489 -23.16 0.63 -26.84
N THR A 490 -22.54 1.74 -26.45
CA THR A 490 -22.61 2.22 -25.07
C THR A 490 -23.32 3.54 -24.88
N ASN A 491 -23.44 4.37 -25.93
CA ASN A 491 -23.83 5.79 -25.80
C ASN A 491 -22.89 6.55 -24.83
N ARG A 492 -23.22 7.81 -24.52
CA ARG A 492 -22.54 8.59 -23.48
C ARG A 492 -23.54 9.43 -22.69
N LEU A 493 -23.23 9.70 -21.43
CA LEU A 493 -23.90 10.76 -20.67
C LEU A 493 -23.34 12.11 -21.07
N THR A 494 -24.24 13.03 -21.47
CA THR A 494 -23.90 14.40 -21.84
C THR A 494 -23.66 15.27 -20.60
N THR A 495 -23.26 16.52 -20.79
CA THR A 495 -23.10 17.51 -19.72
C THR A 495 -24.40 17.83 -19.00
N SER A 496 -25.55 17.39 -19.52
CA SER A 496 -26.86 17.50 -18.86
C SER A 496 -27.26 16.21 -18.14
N GLY A 497 -26.37 15.21 -18.05
CA GLY A 497 -26.68 13.90 -17.46
C GLY A 497 -27.63 13.04 -18.29
N ILE A 498 -27.88 13.40 -19.54
CA ILE A 498 -28.79 12.67 -20.45
C ILE A 498 -27.97 11.77 -21.37
N LEU A 499 -28.40 10.51 -21.54
CA LEU A 499 -27.82 9.59 -22.51
C LEU A 499 -28.03 10.08 -23.94
N SER A 500 -26.94 10.10 -24.72
CA SER A 500 -26.94 10.52 -26.12
C SER A 500 -25.89 9.74 -26.91
N GLY A 501 -26.09 9.64 -28.23
CA GLY A 501 -25.06 9.14 -29.14
C GLY A 501 -25.46 8.00 -30.08
N ASN A 502 -26.71 7.92 -30.51
CA ASN A 502 -27.18 7.13 -31.67
C ASN A 502 -26.48 5.76 -31.87
N ALA A 503 -26.35 4.96 -30.81
CA ALA A 503 -25.76 3.62 -30.87
C ALA A 503 -24.28 3.61 -31.33
N TYR A 504 -23.45 4.50 -30.78
CA TYR A 504 -22.00 4.44 -30.88
C TYR A 504 -21.35 3.75 -29.67
N LEU A 505 -20.15 3.23 -29.88
CA LEU A 505 -19.24 2.81 -28.80
C LEU A 505 -18.39 4.00 -28.38
N PHE A 506 -18.54 4.44 -27.13
CA PHE A 506 -17.73 5.48 -26.50
C PHE A 506 -16.88 4.88 -25.38
N LEU A 507 -15.56 5.03 -25.48
CA LEU A 507 -14.62 4.55 -24.48
C LEU A 507 -13.61 5.63 -24.08
N TRP A 508 -13.43 5.80 -22.78
CA TRP A 508 -12.34 6.61 -22.26
C TRP A 508 -10.98 5.93 -22.50
N SER A 509 -9.94 6.76 -22.64
CA SER A 509 -8.54 6.33 -22.58
C SER A 509 -7.81 7.01 -21.44
N ASN A 510 -6.68 6.52 -20.93
CA ASN A 510 -6.00 7.15 -19.79
C ASN A 510 -5.30 8.50 -20.09
N SER A 511 -5.37 9.04 -21.31
CA SER A 511 -4.66 10.28 -21.70
C SER A 511 -5.55 11.52 -21.76
N ASN A 512 -4.94 12.66 -21.45
CA ASN A 512 -5.53 13.97 -21.68
C ASN A 512 -5.08 14.58 -23.04
N TYR A 513 -5.76 15.66 -23.44
CA TYR A 513 -5.38 16.51 -24.56
C TYR A 513 -5.29 17.98 -24.13
N VAL A 514 -4.18 18.63 -24.46
CA VAL A 514 -4.01 20.08 -24.38
C VAL A 514 -4.23 20.69 -25.76
N ASN A 515 -5.09 21.70 -25.86
CA ASN A 515 -5.14 22.54 -27.06
C ASN A 515 -3.92 23.47 -27.08
N ALA A 516 -3.12 23.48 -28.15
CA ALA A 516 -1.89 24.25 -28.26
C ALA A 516 -2.03 25.76 -28.01
N THR A 517 -3.25 26.30 -28.12
CA THR A 517 -3.56 27.73 -27.89
C THR A 517 -4.34 28.00 -26.60
N SER A 518 -4.64 26.99 -25.77
CA SER A 518 -5.44 27.14 -24.56
C SER A 518 -4.86 26.39 -23.36
N THR A 519 -5.05 26.91 -22.16
CA THR A 519 -4.73 26.21 -20.90
C THR A 519 -5.76 25.14 -20.51
N THR A 520 -6.79 24.92 -21.32
CA THR A 520 -7.87 23.94 -21.08
C THR A 520 -7.42 22.52 -21.40
N LEU A 521 -7.59 21.62 -20.43
CA LEU A 521 -7.39 20.18 -20.59
C LEU A 521 -8.69 19.46 -20.92
N TYR A 522 -8.65 18.56 -21.88
CA TYR A 522 -9.74 17.65 -22.22
C TYR A 522 -9.35 16.19 -21.92
N GLY A 523 -10.33 15.34 -21.63
CA GLY A 523 -10.13 13.89 -21.63
C GLY A 523 -10.14 13.34 -23.05
N THR A 524 -9.30 12.35 -23.34
CA THR A 524 -9.28 11.67 -24.65
C THR A 524 -10.20 10.47 -24.61
N TYR A 525 -11.13 10.41 -25.57
CA TYR A 525 -12.00 9.26 -25.76
C TYR A 525 -11.99 8.79 -27.22
N PHE A 526 -12.54 7.60 -27.41
CA PHE A 526 -12.67 6.91 -28.67
C PHE A 526 -14.13 6.69 -29.00
N GLN A 527 -14.51 7.03 -30.23
CA GLN A 527 -15.85 6.79 -30.78
C GLN A 527 -15.73 5.88 -31.99
N PHE A 528 -16.43 4.75 -31.96
CA PHE A 528 -16.50 3.83 -33.09
C PHE A 528 -17.88 3.88 -33.74
N THR A 529 -17.88 3.90 -35.08
CA THR A 529 -19.09 3.92 -35.90
C THR A 529 -18.98 2.87 -37.00
N ALA A 530 -20.09 2.23 -37.37
CA ALA A 530 -20.11 1.31 -38.50
C ALA A 530 -20.26 2.12 -39.80
N ASN A 531 -19.36 1.94 -40.77
CA ASN A 531 -19.57 2.48 -42.11
C ASN A 531 -20.39 1.49 -42.96
N ALA A 532 -20.97 1.95 -44.07
CA ALA A 532 -21.86 1.19 -44.96
C ALA A 532 -21.27 -0.13 -45.52
N ASN A 533 -19.95 -0.34 -45.39
CA ASN A 533 -19.23 -1.51 -45.89
C ASN A 533 -18.85 -2.53 -44.79
N ASN A 534 -19.55 -2.54 -43.65
CA ASN A 534 -19.28 -3.40 -42.47
C ASN A 534 -17.91 -3.25 -41.79
N ASN A 535 -17.04 -2.35 -42.26
CA ASN A 535 -15.87 -1.92 -41.51
C ASN A 535 -16.27 -0.83 -40.51
N SER A 536 -15.80 -0.93 -39.26
CA SER A 536 -15.85 0.21 -38.36
C SER A 536 -14.97 1.32 -38.92
N SER A 537 -15.55 2.46 -39.26
CA SER A 537 -14.75 3.66 -39.43
C SER A 537 -14.56 4.28 -38.06
N PHE A 538 -13.30 4.34 -37.63
CA PHE A 538 -12.87 5.34 -36.67
C PHE A 538 -13.27 6.71 -37.25
N VAL A 539 -14.24 7.40 -36.65
CA VAL A 539 -14.51 8.78 -37.05
C VAL A 539 -13.41 9.63 -36.45
N GLY A 540 -12.38 9.86 -37.27
CA GLY A 540 -11.22 10.65 -36.92
C GLY A 540 -9.97 10.07 -37.56
N SER A 541 -9.78 10.30 -38.87
CA SER A 541 -8.46 10.20 -39.51
C SER A 541 -7.40 10.85 -38.60
N GLY A 542 -6.68 10.08 -37.79
CA GLY A 542 -5.76 10.61 -36.78
C GLY A 542 -6.31 11.76 -35.91
N LYS A 543 -7.60 11.79 -35.52
CA LYS A 543 -8.15 12.85 -34.65
C LYS A 543 -8.79 12.30 -33.38
N ARG A 544 -8.10 12.52 -32.25
CA ARG A 544 -8.64 12.57 -30.89
C ARG A 544 -9.95 13.34 -30.88
N LEU A 545 -10.96 12.78 -30.23
CA LEU A 545 -12.11 13.58 -29.82
C LEU A 545 -11.86 14.07 -28.40
N ASN A 546 -12.03 15.37 -28.22
CA ASN A 546 -11.86 16.04 -26.95
C ASN A 546 -13.25 16.25 -26.37
N ALA A 547 -13.51 15.60 -25.26
CA ALA A 547 -14.77 15.71 -24.56
C ALA A 547 -14.64 16.70 -23.41
N ASN A 548 -15.74 17.40 -23.12
CA ASN A 548 -15.87 17.96 -21.78
C ASN A 548 -15.66 16.79 -20.81
N LYS A 549 -14.75 17.00 -19.85
CA LYS A 549 -14.36 16.01 -18.87
C LYS A 549 -15.54 15.52 -18.00
N THR A 550 -16.65 16.25 -18.04
CA THR A 550 -17.93 15.89 -17.41
C THR A 550 -18.76 14.84 -18.15
N TYR A 551 -18.42 14.43 -19.38
CA TYR A 551 -19.15 13.33 -20.00
C TYR A 551 -18.96 12.02 -19.22
N GLY A 552 -20.03 11.23 -19.14
CA GLY A 552 -19.95 9.86 -18.64
C GLY A 552 -19.75 8.91 -19.81
N MET A 553 -18.66 8.16 -19.82
CA MET A 553 -18.39 7.12 -20.83
C MET A 553 -17.82 5.87 -20.15
N ASN A 554 -17.87 4.74 -20.85
CA ASN A 554 -17.39 3.48 -20.31
C ASN A 554 -15.86 3.39 -20.36
N VAL A 555 -15.33 2.51 -19.53
CA VAL A 555 -13.91 2.23 -19.40
C VAL A 555 -13.67 0.78 -19.79
N ARG A 556 -12.65 0.55 -20.62
CA ARG A 556 -12.03 -0.77 -20.81
C ARG A 556 -10.70 -0.77 -20.08
N CYS A 557 -10.45 -1.81 -19.28
CA CYS A 557 -9.21 -1.94 -18.53
C CYS A 557 -8.23 -2.87 -19.27
N VAL A 558 -6.94 -2.51 -19.23
CA VAL A 558 -5.81 -3.31 -19.72
C VAL A 558 -4.87 -3.65 -18.57
N ALA A 559 -4.07 -4.70 -18.70
CA ALA A 559 -3.05 -5.04 -17.71
C ALA A 559 -2.08 -3.86 -17.51
N GLU A 560 -1.60 -3.68 -16.27
CA GLU A 560 -0.68 -2.59 -15.90
C GLU A 560 0.64 -2.62 -16.68
#